data_AF-A0A174KM02-F1
#
_entry.id   AF-A0A174KM02-F1
#
_cell.length_a   1.000
_cell.length_b   1.000
_cell.length_c   1.000
_cell.angle_alpha   90.00
_cell.angle_beta   90.00
_cell.angle_gamma   90.00
#
_symmetry.space_group_name_H-M   'P 1'
#
loop_
_entity.id
_entity.type
_entity.pdbx_description
1 polymer ?
#
loop_
_entity_poly.entity_id
_entity_poly.type
_entity_poly.pdbx_seq_one_letter_code
_entity_poly.pdbx_strand_id
1 'polypeptide(L)'
;MEDKHLYRETQWDVSAEESRAHHGLVAIGFAVLAVLVIAFCIWTYGGRGGAAWEFEADDALPIMTVKVAGGNTVAAPGDYWYPRDEFVQLQLSGGSIPGEEIERVTFDASLKTLSVELKDQGDVPTTMDIALTEWRLEPPTGVAVSEVEHVKITYQDGSTNEIAKADGLAE
;
A
#
# COMPACT_ATOMS: atom_id res chain seq x y z
N MET A 1 52.45 -17.21 -56.24
CA MET A 1 51.20 -16.43 -56.03
C MET A 1 50.13 -17.41 -56.43
N GLU A 2 49.15 -17.80 -55.62
CA GLU A 2 48.46 -17.20 -54.49
C GLU A 2 48.13 -18.32 -53.48
N ASP A 3 48.48 -18.20 -52.19
CA ASP A 3 47.88 -19.10 -51.17
C ASP A 3 48.11 -18.69 -49.69
N LYS A 4 48.39 -17.41 -49.44
CA LYS A 4 48.49 -16.90 -48.05
C LYS A 4 47.45 -15.84 -47.70
N HIS A 5 46.65 -15.42 -48.68
CA HIS A 5 45.60 -14.43 -48.48
C HIS A 5 44.29 -15.06 -47.99
N LEU A 6 43.90 -16.23 -48.54
CA LEU A 6 42.66 -16.93 -48.19
C LEU A 6 42.62 -17.43 -46.73
N TYR A 7 43.76 -17.83 -46.16
CA TYR A 7 43.82 -18.31 -44.77
C TYR A 7 43.64 -17.17 -43.75
N ARG A 8 43.94 -15.93 -44.14
CA ARG A 8 43.77 -14.76 -43.26
C ARG A 8 42.37 -14.17 -43.32
N GLU A 9 41.71 -14.21 -44.48
CA GLU A 9 40.33 -13.71 -44.64
C GLU A 9 39.32 -14.62 -43.92
N THR A 10 39.46 -15.94 -44.03
CA THR A 10 38.57 -16.89 -43.34
C THR A 10 38.69 -16.83 -41.81
N GLN A 11 39.90 -16.59 -41.27
CA GLN A 11 40.11 -16.41 -39.83
C GLN A 11 39.51 -15.09 -39.31
N TRP A 12 39.49 -14.03 -40.12
CA TRP A 12 38.92 -12.73 -39.74
C TRP A 12 37.39 -12.76 -39.71
N ASP A 13 36.75 -13.39 -40.69
CA ASP A 13 35.29 -13.54 -40.73
C ASP A 13 34.77 -14.40 -39.57
N VAL A 14 35.41 -15.53 -39.29
CA VAL A 14 35.07 -16.39 -38.14
C VAL A 14 35.25 -15.65 -36.81
N SER A 15 36.34 -14.89 -36.65
CA SER A 15 36.59 -14.13 -35.41
C SER A 15 35.61 -12.98 -35.19
N ALA A 16 35.14 -12.33 -36.26
CA ALA A 16 34.16 -11.24 -36.16
C ALA A 16 32.72 -11.75 -35.96
N GLU A 17 32.38 -12.89 -36.56
CA GLU A 17 31.10 -13.58 -36.39
C GLU A 17 30.96 -14.15 -34.96
N GLU A 18 32.03 -14.76 -34.44
CA GLU A 18 32.08 -15.26 -33.06
C GLU A 18 31.98 -14.10 -32.06
N SER A 19 32.71 -13.00 -32.24
CA SER A 19 32.57 -11.82 -31.35
C SER A 19 31.16 -11.20 -31.38
N ARG A 20 30.50 -11.15 -32.55
CA ARG A 20 29.10 -10.69 -32.67
C ARG A 20 28.10 -11.66 -32.04
N ALA A 21 28.27 -12.96 -32.21
CA ALA A 21 27.42 -13.98 -31.59
C ALA A 21 27.56 -13.99 -30.07
N HIS A 22 28.78 -13.83 -29.55
CA HIS A 22 29.05 -13.74 -28.11
C HIS A 22 28.48 -12.44 -27.51
N HIS A 23 28.60 -11.30 -28.21
CA HIS A 23 27.98 -10.04 -27.76
C HIS A 23 26.44 -10.10 -27.80
N GLY A 24 25.87 -10.75 -28.82
CA GLY A 24 24.43 -10.98 -28.90
C GLY A 24 23.92 -11.89 -27.78
N LEU A 25 24.62 -13.00 -27.51
CA LEU A 25 24.28 -13.93 -26.43
C LEU A 25 24.38 -13.28 -25.05
N VAL A 26 25.43 -12.46 -24.81
CA VAL A 26 25.62 -11.72 -23.55
C VAL A 26 24.54 -10.64 -23.39
N ALA A 27 24.18 -9.91 -24.46
CA ALA A 27 23.12 -8.90 -24.41
C ALA A 27 21.74 -9.52 -24.14
N ILE A 28 21.43 -10.66 -24.77
CA ILE A 28 20.19 -11.39 -24.51
C ILE A 28 20.18 -11.92 -23.07
N GLY A 29 21.29 -12.49 -22.60
CA GLY A 29 21.43 -12.94 -21.21
C GLY A 29 21.22 -11.83 -20.20
N PHE A 30 21.78 -10.64 -20.44
CA PHE A 30 21.61 -9.48 -19.57
C PHE A 30 20.17 -8.94 -19.58
N ALA A 31 19.52 -8.91 -20.75
CA ALA A 31 18.13 -8.49 -20.87
C ALA A 31 17.18 -9.45 -20.13
N VAL A 32 17.39 -10.77 -20.27
CA VAL A 32 16.60 -11.78 -19.54
C VAL A 32 16.83 -11.65 -18.03
N LEU A 33 18.06 -11.44 -17.59
CA LEU A 33 18.38 -11.27 -16.17
C LEU A 33 17.75 -9.98 -15.61
N ALA A 34 17.78 -8.87 -16.35
CA ALA A 34 17.11 -7.63 -15.95
C ALA A 34 15.59 -7.80 -15.84
N VAL A 35 14.95 -8.49 -16.80
CA VAL A 35 13.51 -8.80 -16.73
C VAL A 35 13.20 -9.71 -15.55
N LEU A 36 14.02 -10.72 -15.27
CA LEU A 36 13.85 -11.60 -14.11
C LEU A 36 14.04 -10.85 -12.79
N VAL A 37 15.01 -9.94 -12.70
CA VAL A 37 15.21 -9.07 -11.53
C VAL A 37 14.02 -8.14 -11.35
N ILE A 38 13.53 -7.51 -12.42
CA ILE A 38 12.35 -6.62 -12.33
C ILE A 38 11.11 -7.42 -11.96
N ALA A 39 10.88 -8.60 -12.56
CA ALA A 39 9.75 -9.47 -12.21
C ALA A 39 9.86 -10.00 -10.78
N PHE A 40 11.07 -10.37 -10.33
CA PHE A 40 11.34 -10.77 -8.95
C PHE A 40 11.15 -9.58 -8.00
N CYS A 41 11.59 -8.38 -8.34
CA CYS A 41 11.36 -7.17 -7.56
C CYS A 41 9.87 -6.83 -7.50
N ILE A 42 9.12 -6.99 -8.59
CA ILE A 42 7.66 -6.81 -8.59
C ILE A 42 6.98 -7.92 -7.78
N TRP A 43 7.49 -9.15 -7.80
CA TRP A 43 6.91 -10.26 -7.03
C TRP A 43 7.25 -10.19 -5.54
N THR A 44 8.46 -9.74 -5.18
CA THR A 44 8.93 -9.63 -3.80
C THR A 44 8.56 -8.31 -3.13
N TYR A 45 8.49 -7.22 -3.89
CA TYR A 45 8.20 -5.88 -3.38
C TYR A 45 6.98 -5.20 -4.03
N GLY A 46 6.58 -5.61 -5.24
CA GLY A 46 5.57 -4.89 -6.04
C GLY A 46 4.15 -5.48 -6.04
N GLY A 47 3.84 -6.49 -5.22
CA GLY A 47 2.53 -7.12 -5.20
C GLY A 47 1.95 -7.20 -3.80
N ARG A 48 1.18 -6.19 -3.37
CA ARG A 48 0.16 -6.30 -2.29
C ARG A 48 0.62 -7.11 -1.05
N GLY A 49 1.84 -6.87 -0.57
CA GLY A 49 2.49 -7.66 0.48
C GLY A 49 2.39 -7.05 1.86
N GLY A 50 1.34 -6.29 2.14
CA GLY A 50 1.10 -5.81 3.50
C GLY A 50 0.54 -6.93 4.37
N ALA A 51 0.98 -7.03 5.62
CA ALA A 51 0.39 -7.99 6.54
C ALA A 51 -1.09 -7.62 6.72
N ALA A 52 -1.99 -8.60 6.58
CA ALA A 52 -3.42 -8.37 6.76
C ALA A 52 -3.72 -8.12 8.24
N TRP A 53 -4.45 -7.05 8.53
CA TRP A 53 -4.92 -6.73 9.88
C TRP A 53 -6.36 -7.20 10.02
N GLU A 54 -6.71 -7.67 11.22
CA GLU A 54 -8.10 -7.96 11.55
C GLU A 54 -8.81 -6.64 11.86
N PHE A 55 -10.10 -6.56 11.54
CA PHE A 55 -10.88 -5.36 11.73
C PHE A 55 -12.31 -5.70 12.13
N GLU A 56 -12.85 -4.94 13.07
CA GLU A 56 -14.22 -5.07 13.54
C GLU A 56 -14.78 -3.69 13.90
N ALA A 57 -16.06 -3.44 13.62
CA ALA A 57 -16.75 -2.25 14.09
C ALA A 57 -17.00 -2.39 15.61
N ASP A 58 -16.62 -1.37 16.38
CA ASP A 58 -16.66 -1.42 17.85
C ASP A 58 -17.32 -0.16 18.42
N ASP A 59 -18.63 -0.26 18.63
CA ASP A 59 -19.47 0.82 19.18
C ASP A 59 -19.14 1.15 20.65
N ALA A 60 -18.28 0.37 21.32
CA ALA A 60 -17.82 0.66 22.67
C ALA A 60 -16.62 1.62 22.69
N LEU A 61 -16.01 1.88 21.53
CA LEU A 61 -14.89 2.82 21.44
C LEU A 61 -15.38 4.27 21.53
N PRO A 62 -14.72 5.13 22.32
CA PRO A 62 -15.02 6.55 22.36
C PRO A 62 -14.64 7.21 21.04
N ILE A 63 -15.46 8.17 20.61
CA ILE A 63 -15.19 9.00 19.43
C ILE A 63 -13.89 9.79 19.59
N MET A 64 -13.23 10.06 18.46
CA MET A 64 -11.98 10.81 18.44
C MET A 64 -12.21 12.30 18.63
N THR A 65 -11.18 13.00 19.12
CA THR A 65 -11.25 14.44 19.35
C THR A 65 -10.08 15.19 18.72
N VAL A 66 -10.35 16.46 18.41
CA VAL A 66 -9.39 17.41 17.88
C VAL A 66 -9.39 18.69 18.71
N LYS A 67 -8.22 19.33 18.82
CA LYS A 67 -8.10 20.65 19.43
C LYS A 67 -8.50 21.73 18.44
N VAL A 68 -9.45 22.58 18.83
CA VAL A 68 -9.88 23.73 18.01
C VAL A 68 -9.24 25.04 18.47
N ALA A 69 -9.24 26.03 17.57
CA ALA A 69 -8.82 27.38 17.88
C ALA A 69 -9.62 27.92 19.09
N GLY A 70 -8.90 28.22 20.18
CA GLY A 70 -9.49 28.57 21.47
C GLY A 70 -9.17 27.58 22.61
N GLY A 71 -8.53 26.45 22.30
CA GLY A 71 -8.04 25.50 23.30
C GLY A 71 -9.07 24.47 23.78
N ASN A 72 -10.28 24.49 23.20
CA ASN A 72 -11.31 23.48 23.47
C ASN A 72 -11.02 22.20 22.69
N THR A 73 -11.42 21.07 23.28
CA THR A 73 -11.41 19.76 22.64
C THR A 73 -12.85 19.43 22.22
N VAL A 74 -13.04 19.02 20.97
CA VAL A 74 -14.36 18.65 20.43
C VAL A 74 -14.26 17.32 19.69
N ALA A 75 -15.40 16.64 19.53
CA ALA A 75 -15.51 15.48 18.65
C ALA A 75 -14.98 15.83 17.25
N ALA A 76 -14.13 14.96 16.71
CA ALA A 76 -13.48 15.17 15.43
C ALA A 76 -14.49 14.90 14.30
N PRO A 77 -14.91 15.92 13.52
CA PRO A 77 -15.77 15.68 12.37
C PRO A 77 -14.87 15.23 11.23
N GLY A 78 -14.85 13.92 10.95
CA GLY A 78 -14.07 13.37 9.84
C GLY A 78 -13.46 12.01 10.15
N ASP A 79 -12.59 11.59 9.24
CA ASP A 79 -11.84 10.36 9.34
C ASP A 79 -10.53 10.60 10.12
N TYR A 80 -10.33 9.84 11.18
CA TYR A 80 -9.15 9.97 12.04
C TYR A 80 -8.70 8.60 12.52
N TRP A 81 -7.45 8.51 12.94
CA TRP A 81 -6.93 7.31 13.59
C TRP A 81 -6.22 7.65 14.90
N TYR A 82 -6.23 6.70 15.82
CA TYR A 82 -5.54 6.81 17.10
C TYR A 82 -4.90 5.48 17.47
N PRO A 83 -3.57 5.43 17.70
CA PRO A 83 -2.91 4.21 18.16
C PRO A 83 -3.26 3.99 19.63
N ARG A 84 -3.87 2.84 19.92
CA ARG A 84 -4.04 2.31 21.27
C ARG A 84 -2.87 1.37 21.59
N ASP A 85 -2.87 0.82 22.80
CA ASP A 85 -1.79 -0.08 23.23
C ASP A 85 -1.73 -1.36 22.38
N GLU A 86 -2.89 -1.97 22.08
CA GLU A 86 -2.97 -3.28 21.41
C GLU A 86 -3.52 -3.21 19.97
N PHE A 87 -4.20 -2.13 19.60
CA PHE A 87 -4.85 -1.99 18.28
C PHE A 87 -4.75 -0.55 17.78
N VAL A 88 -5.04 -0.33 16.50
CA VAL A 88 -5.31 1.01 15.96
C VAL A 88 -6.81 1.22 15.99
N GLN A 89 -7.25 2.32 16.62
CA GLN A 89 -8.63 2.77 16.46
C GLN A 89 -8.72 3.63 15.21
N LEU A 90 -9.74 3.39 14.40
CA LEU A 90 -10.07 4.14 13.20
C LEU A 90 -11.50 4.67 13.33
N GLN A 91 -11.67 5.98 13.18
CA GLN A 91 -12.97 6.63 13.06
C GLN A 91 -13.21 6.91 11.58
N LEU A 92 -14.34 6.45 11.06
CA LEU A 92 -14.82 6.77 9.71
C LEU A 92 -16.06 7.66 9.79
N SER A 93 -16.06 8.72 9.00
CA SER A 93 -17.20 9.61 8.82
C SER A 93 -17.89 9.33 7.50
N GLY A 94 -19.19 9.09 7.54
CA GLY A 94 -19.96 8.78 6.34
C GLY A 94 -21.46 8.96 6.55
N GLY A 95 -22.24 8.56 5.55
CA GLY A 95 -23.67 8.45 5.72
C GLY A 95 -24.01 7.41 6.78
N SER A 96 -25.12 7.60 7.50
CA SER A 96 -25.63 6.58 8.41
C SER A 96 -26.15 5.35 7.67
N ILE A 97 -26.64 5.52 6.43
CA ILE A 97 -27.14 4.45 5.58
C ILE A 97 -26.71 4.72 4.12
N PRO A 98 -26.00 3.78 3.47
CA PRO A 98 -25.26 2.72 4.15
C PRO A 98 -24.16 3.33 5.05
N GLY A 99 -23.85 2.68 6.17
CA GLY A 99 -22.66 3.03 6.93
C GLY A 99 -21.40 2.60 6.18
N GLU A 100 -20.27 3.25 6.49
CA GLU A 100 -18.97 2.86 5.95
C GLU A 100 -18.62 1.43 6.37
N GLU A 101 -18.26 0.57 5.40
CA GLU A 101 -17.83 -0.81 5.63
C GLU A 101 -16.40 -1.00 5.12
N ILE A 102 -15.53 -1.60 5.94
CA ILE A 102 -14.17 -1.95 5.54
C ILE A 102 -14.19 -3.27 4.76
N GLU A 103 -13.56 -3.30 3.59
CA GLU A 103 -13.30 -4.54 2.84
C GLU A 103 -12.02 -5.22 3.32
N ARG A 104 -10.96 -4.43 3.56
CA ARG A 104 -9.63 -4.96 3.86
C ARG A 104 -8.74 -3.92 4.54
N VAL A 105 -7.88 -4.40 5.43
CA VAL A 105 -6.80 -3.60 6.02
C VAL A 105 -5.46 -4.30 5.81
N THR A 106 -4.48 -3.56 5.31
CA THR A 106 -3.13 -4.07 5.04
C THR A 106 -2.07 -3.10 5.54
N PHE A 107 -1.00 -3.63 6.12
CA PHE A 107 0.10 -2.81 6.64
C PHE A 107 1.36 -2.96 5.79
N ASP A 108 1.83 -1.85 5.22
CA ASP A 108 3.12 -1.76 4.56
C ASP A 108 4.20 -1.39 5.59
N ALA A 109 5.03 -2.36 5.97
CA ALA A 109 6.10 -2.16 6.95
C ALA A 109 7.24 -1.24 6.45
N SER A 110 7.43 -1.12 5.12
CA SER A 110 8.47 -0.26 4.55
C SER A 110 8.06 1.20 4.60
N LEU A 111 6.77 1.47 4.37
CA LEU A 111 6.18 2.80 4.42
C LEU A 111 5.57 3.14 5.78
N LYS A 112 5.54 2.17 6.71
CA LYS A 112 4.86 2.29 8.01
C LYS A 112 3.42 2.79 7.87
N THR A 113 2.75 2.37 6.80
CA THR A 113 1.43 2.87 6.41
C THR A 113 0.40 1.75 6.49
N LEU A 114 -0.66 2.00 7.25
CA LEU A 114 -1.84 1.15 7.30
C LEU A 114 -2.81 1.59 6.20
N SER A 115 -3.06 0.73 5.23
CA SER A 115 -4.00 0.98 4.13
C SER A 115 -5.34 0.31 4.44
N VAL A 116 -6.38 1.11 4.50
CA VAL A 116 -7.77 0.71 4.76
C VAL A 116 -8.55 0.88 3.45
N GLU A 117 -9.15 -0.19 2.95
CA GLU A 117 -9.94 -0.19 1.73
C GLU A 117 -11.42 -0.36 2.09
N LEU A 118 -12.24 0.61 1.68
CA LEU A 118 -13.67 0.58 1.92
C LEU A 118 -14.36 -0.23 0.84
N LYS A 119 -15.38 -0.97 1.24
CA LYS A 119 -16.17 -1.81 0.35
C LYS A 119 -17.02 -0.96 -0.57
N ASP A 120 -16.99 -1.25 -1.87
CA ASP A 120 -17.94 -0.70 -2.82
C ASP A 120 -19.36 -1.25 -2.53
N GLN A 121 -20.23 -0.38 -2.04
CA GLN A 121 -21.62 -0.70 -1.72
C GLN A 121 -22.57 -0.50 -2.92
N GLY A 122 -22.04 -0.07 -4.07
CA GLY A 122 -22.80 0.21 -5.28
C GLY A 122 -23.61 1.51 -5.22
N ASP A 123 -24.54 1.66 -6.16
CA ASP A 123 -25.42 2.84 -6.26
C ASP A 123 -26.59 2.73 -5.27
N VAL A 124 -26.28 2.76 -3.97
CA VAL A 124 -27.26 2.79 -2.89
C VAL A 124 -27.47 4.23 -2.40
N PRO A 125 -28.71 4.65 -2.11
CA PRO A 125 -28.96 5.99 -1.60
C PRO A 125 -28.23 6.22 -0.27
N THR A 126 -27.42 7.27 -0.20
CA THR A 126 -26.75 7.71 1.02
C THR A 126 -27.60 8.75 1.76
N THR A 127 -27.69 8.61 3.08
CA THR A 127 -28.35 9.61 3.94
C THR A 127 -27.54 10.90 4.07
N MET A 128 -28.21 12.00 4.44
CA MET A 128 -27.56 13.32 4.60
C MET A 128 -26.98 13.55 6.00
N ASP A 129 -27.41 12.79 7.00
CA ASP A 129 -26.84 12.84 8.34
C ASP A 129 -25.49 12.10 8.38
N ILE A 130 -24.54 12.69 9.11
CA ILE A 130 -23.22 12.11 9.29
C ILE A 130 -23.26 11.16 10.48
N ALA A 131 -22.85 9.92 10.24
CA ALA A 131 -22.52 8.96 11.28
C ALA A 131 -20.99 8.87 11.42
N LEU A 132 -20.54 8.67 12.66
CA LEU A 132 -19.17 8.31 12.97
C LEU A 132 -19.17 6.84 13.38
N THR A 133 -18.41 6.02 12.67
CA THR A 133 -18.27 4.60 12.96
C THR A 133 -16.85 4.34 13.45
N GLU A 134 -16.74 3.74 14.63
CA GLU A 134 -15.45 3.36 15.21
C GLU A 134 -15.10 1.92 14.83
N TRP A 135 -13.83 1.73 14.48
CA TRP A 135 -13.27 0.45 14.08
C TRP A 135 -12.05 0.12 14.91
N ARG A 136 -11.99 -1.14 15.33
CA ARG A 136 -10.85 -1.75 16.00
C ARG A 136 -10.01 -2.49 14.96
N LEU A 137 -8.79 -2.04 14.71
CA LEU A 137 -7.86 -2.66 13.76
C LEU A 137 -6.75 -3.38 14.53
N GLU A 138 -6.74 -4.70 14.52
CA GLU A 138 -5.79 -5.51 15.27
C GLU A 138 -4.59 -5.94 14.42
N PRO A 139 -3.35 -5.75 14.92
CA PRO A 139 -2.17 -6.14 14.20
C PRO A 139 -2.02 -7.66 14.13
N PRO A 140 -1.51 -8.20 13.02
CA PRO A 140 -1.13 -9.60 12.95
C PRO A 140 0.06 -9.87 13.88
N THR A 141 0.24 -11.13 14.27
CA THR A 141 1.32 -11.54 15.17
C THR A 141 2.68 -11.08 14.66
N GLY A 142 3.41 -10.35 15.51
CA GLY A 142 4.77 -9.86 15.21
C GLY A 142 4.84 -8.45 14.61
N VAL A 143 3.71 -7.80 14.38
CA VAL A 143 3.63 -6.36 14.05
C VAL A 143 3.17 -5.60 15.28
N ALA A 144 3.85 -4.50 15.62
CA ALA A 144 3.45 -3.65 16.75
C ALA A 144 2.68 -2.42 16.25
N VAL A 145 1.64 -2.01 17.00
CA VAL A 145 0.87 -0.79 16.68
C VAL A 145 1.76 0.45 16.59
N SER A 146 2.82 0.50 17.39
CA SER A 146 3.80 1.58 17.38
C SER A 146 4.59 1.71 16.06
N GLU A 147 4.55 0.70 15.19
CA GLU A 147 5.18 0.74 13.86
C GLU A 147 4.34 1.50 12.84
N VAL A 148 3.06 1.77 13.12
CA VAL A 148 2.18 2.54 12.24
C VAL A 148 2.47 4.03 12.42
N GLU A 149 2.91 4.68 11.34
CA GLU A 149 3.14 6.13 11.28
C GLU A 149 2.06 6.85 10.48
N HIS A 150 1.48 6.19 9.47
CA HIS A 150 0.49 6.76 8.56
C HIS A 150 -0.71 5.82 8.41
N VAL A 151 -1.89 6.39 8.21
CA VAL A 151 -3.10 5.63 7.84
C VAL A 151 -3.69 6.26 6.58
N LYS A 152 -3.98 5.40 5.60
CA LYS A 152 -4.48 5.79 4.30
C LYS A 152 -5.77 5.05 3.99
N ILE A 153 -6.81 5.78 3.63
CA ILE A 153 -8.09 5.23 3.20
C ILE A 153 -8.15 5.21 1.68
N THR A 154 -8.68 4.11 1.13
CA THR A 154 -9.15 4.00 -0.25
C THR A 154 -10.67 3.93 -0.21
N TYR A 155 -11.33 4.97 -0.73
CA TYR A 155 -12.78 5.07 -0.74
C TYR A 155 -13.38 4.27 -1.91
N GLN A 156 -14.71 4.14 -1.90
CA GLN A 156 -15.48 3.37 -2.88
C GLN A 156 -15.25 3.84 -4.33
N ASP A 157 -15.04 5.14 -4.53
CA ASP A 157 -14.75 5.73 -5.85
C ASP A 157 -13.30 5.52 -6.32
N GLY A 158 -12.49 4.80 -5.52
CA GLY A 158 -11.07 4.56 -5.76
C GLY A 158 -10.18 5.75 -5.43
N SER A 159 -10.73 6.86 -4.94
CA SER A 159 -9.92 7.96 -4.41
C SER A 159 -9.21 7.49 -3.13
N THR A 160 -8.08 8.11 -2.85
CA THR A 160 -7.32 7.78 -1.65
C THR A 160 -6.97 9.02 -0.86
N ASN A 161 -7.06 8.94 0.46
CA ASN A 161 -6.71 10.03 1.35
C ASN A 161 -5.88 9.51 2.53
N GLU A 162 -4.83 10.27 2.90
CA GLU A 162 -4.12 10.04 4.15
C GLU A 162 -4.85 10.78 5.26
N ILE A 163 -5.17 10.08 6.34
CA ILE A 163 -5.97 10.64 7.43
C ILE A 163 -5.11 11.05 8.60
N ALA A 164 -5.54 12.11 9.28
CA ALA A 164 -4.81 12.66 10.39
C ALA A 164 -4.88 11.76 11.63
N LYS A 165 -3.79 11.73 12.39
CA LYS A 165 -3.79 11.15 13.73
C LYS A 165 -4.55 12.08 14.67
N ALA A 166 -5.49 11.54 15.45
CA ALA A 166 -6.26 12.31 16.41
C ALA A 166 -5.38 12.84 17.56
N ASP A 167 -5.79 13.98 18.13
CA ASP A 167 -5.12 14.59 19.29
C ASP A 167 -5.39 13.82 20.59
N GLY A 168 -6.48 13.04 20.62
CA GLY A 168 -6.95 12.28 21.76
C GLY A 168 -8.34 11.70 21.53
N LEU A 169 -8.93 11.20 22.61
CA LEU A 169 -10.24 10.53 22.63
C LEU A 169 -11.20 11.33 23.52
N ALA A 170 -12.49 11.30 23.19
CA ALA A 170 -13.50 11.88 24.07
C ALA A 170 -13.63 11.02 25.35
N GLU A 171 -13.73 11.68 26.50
CA GLU A 171 -13.97 11.03 27.80
C GLU A 171 -15.43 10.63 28.00
#